data_AF-A0A2K8NRS2-F1
#
_entry.id   AF-A0A2K8NRS2-F1
#
_cell.length_a   1.000
_cell.length_b   1.000
_cell.length_c   1.000
_cell.angle_alpha   90.00
_cell.angle_beta   90.00
_cell.angle_gamma   90.00
#
_symmetry.space_group_name_H-M   'P 1'
#
loop_
_entity.id
_entity.type
_entity.pdbx_description
1 polymer ?
#
loop_
_entity_poly.entity_id
_entity_poly.type
_entity_poly.pdbx_seq_one_letter_code
_entity_poly.pdbx_strand_id
1 'polypeptide(L)'
;MFNWMVADFVNGRLGIDGNQNTSILTLFIIMALVSALLTGASIYYLYQFIRTVAKSKIIGYPMIITFYGLEFIALLSWILGLAFFCDAEKIFTTAKMAQDTEIALLVIGFVALFSSMALMWLLLPKFGMAFTNDSIIYIGESIAYSRIQAIIIDNEKEAIYINYQQTKRSFKRQKFSLKSVEGQFVLAHAAESGFEPRVGNEDQYFRSLIPGKKQSNSVQNSENDNK
;
A
#
# COMPACT_ATOMS: atom_id res chain seq x y z
N MET A 1 2.43 4.87 -38.05
CA MET A 1 3.84 4.47 -38.21
C MET A 1 4.66 5.46 -37.39
N PHE A 2 4.98 5.14 -36.14
CA PHE A 2 5.88 5.98 -35.35
C PHE A 2 7.26 5.87 -36.01
N ASN A 3 7.83 6.99 -36.42
CA ASN A 3 9.20 7.03 -36.93
C ASN A 3 10.10 6.78 -35.72
N TRP A 4 10.43 5.51 -35.47
CA TRP A 4 11.30 5.14 -34.37
C TRP A 4 12.66 5.76 -34.65
N MET A 5 13.11 6.59 -33.73
CA MET A 5 14.48 7.12 -33.67
C MET A 5 15.49 6.00 -33.98
N VAL A 6 16.48 6.27 -34.83
CA VAL A 6 17.48 5.26 -35.17
C VAL A 6 18.42 5.12 -33.98
N ALA A 7 18.34 3.96 -33.31
CA ALA A 7 19.26 3.59 -32.25
C ALA A 7 20.65 3.35 -32.84
N ASP A 8 21.67 3.96 -32.24
CA ASP A 8 23.07 3.71 -32.60
C ASP A 8 23.94 3.66 -31.33
N PHE A 9 25.18 3.24 -31.46
CA PHE A 9 26.16 3.35 -30.38
C PHE A 9 27.00 4.63 -30.52
N VAL A 10 26.99 5.46 -29.48
CA VAL A 10 27.75 6.71 -29.42
C VAL A 10 28.73 6.65 -28.26
N ASN A 11 30.01 6.47 -28.58
CA ASN A 11 31.09 6.22 -27.61
C ASN A 11 30.84 4.98 -26.74
N GLY A 12 30.39 3.88 -27.34
CA GLY A 12 30.11 2.62 -26.64
C GLY A 12 28.83 2.59 -25.80
N ARG A 13 28.03 3.67 -25.84
CA ARG A 13 26.77 3.83 -25.11
C ARG A 13 25.59 3.93 -26.05
N LEU A 14 24.38 3.69 -25.55
CA LEU A 14 23.18 3.87 -26.34
C LEU A 14 23.00 5.34 -26.74
N GLY A 15 22.86 5.57 -28.05
CA GLY A 15 22.60 6.87 -28.64
C GLY A 15 21.32 6.90 -29.47
N ILE A 16 20.78 8.10 -29.62
CA ILE A 16 19.64 8.45 -30.47
C ILE A 16 20.09 9.61 -31.35
N ASP A 17 19.91 9.46 -32.67
CA ASP A 17 20.21 10.50 -33.66
C ASP A 17 21.63 11.08 -33.52
N GLY A 18 22.62 10.22 -33.25
CA GLY A 18 24.03 10.58 -33.09
C GLY A 18 24.41 11.20 -31.74
N ASN A 19 23.47 11.34 -30.81
CA ASN A 19 23.71 11.84 -29.45
C ASN A 19 23.52 10.75 -28.42
N GLN A 20 24.23 10.83 -27.28
CA GLN A 20 24.00 9.89 -26.18
C GLN A 20 22.58 10.02 -25.62
N ASN A 21 21.92 8.90 -25.37
CA ASN A 21 20.56 8.86 -24.86
C ASN A 21 20.54 9.08 -23.33
N THR A 22 20.83 10.32 -22.90
CA THR A 22 20.86 10.70 -21.48
C THR A 22 19.51 10.56 -20.78
N SER A 23 18.41 10.54 -21.55
CA SER A 23 17.05 10.39 -21.03
C SER A 23 16.84 9.04 -20.35
N ILE A 24 17.29 7.94 -20.98
CA ILE A 24 17.17 6.59 -20.39
C ILE A 24 17.99 6.47 -19.10
N LEU A 25 19.24 6.97 -19.12
CA LEU A 25 20.06 7.04 -17.91
C LEU A 25 19.37 7.80 -16.78
N THR A 26 18.78 8.95 -17.10
CA THR A 26 18.07 9.79 -16.12
C THR A 26 16.92 9.04 -15.47
N LEU A 27 16.18 8.23 -16.23
CA LEU A 27 15.08 7.41 -15.71
C LEU A 27 15.58 6.33 -14.72
N PHE A 28 16.71 5.68 -15.00
CA PHE A 28 17.31 4.73 -14.05
C PHE A 28 17.76 5.41 -12.76
N ILE A 29 18.34 6.62 -12.85
CA ILE A 29 18.73 7.40 -11.66
C ILE A 29 17.50 7.79 -10.83
N ILE A 30 16.42 8.25 -11.48
CA ILE A 30 15.16 8.56 -10.79
C ILE A 30 14.62 7.32 -10.07
N MET A 31 14.59 6.17 -10.75
CA MET A 31 14.14 4.90 -10.17
C MET A 31 14.97 4.53 -8.93
N ALA A 32 16.29 4.67 -8.99
CA ALA A 32 17.18 4.42 -7.85
C ALA A 32 16.89 5.34 -6.66
N LEU A 33 16.73 6.64 -6.91
CA LEU A 33 16.44 7.62 -5.86
C LEU A 33 15.08 7.37 -5.20
N VAL A 34 14.04 7.08 -5.98
CA VAL A 34 12.70 6.83 -5.46
C VAL A 34 12.65 5.50 -4.68
N SER A 35 13.29 4.44 -5.18
CA SER A 35 13.40 3.17 -4.46
C SER A 35 14.16 3.31 -3.14
N ALA A 36 15.28 4.05 -3.13
CA ALA A 36 16.04 4.32 -1.92
C ALA A 36 15.22 5.11 -0.88
N LEU A 37 14.47 6.12 -1.32
CA LEU A 37 13.57 6.89 -0.45
C LEU A 37 12.47 6.00 0.14
N LEU A 38 11.83 5.17 -0.68
CA LEU A 38 10.74 4.30 -0.26
C LEU A 38 11.23 3.23 0.72
N THR A 39 12.36 2.59 0.42
CA THR A 39 13.03 1.62 1.30
C THR A 39 13.48 2.26 2.62
N GLY A 40 14.05 3.47 2.58
CA GLY A 40 14.44 4.20 3.79
C GLY A 40 13.23 4.50 4.69
N ALA A 41 12.14 4.98 4.10
CA ALA A 41 10.90 5.25 4.82
C ALA A 41 10.29 3.97 5.42
N SER A 42 10.25 2.87 4.66
CA SER A 42 9.70 1.60 5.15
C SER A 42 10.51 1.04 6.31
N ILE A 43 11.85 1.08 6.22
CA ILE A 43 12.75 0.65 7.31
C ILE A 43 12.51 1.51 8.56
N TYR A 44 12.42 2.83 8.40
CA TYR A 44 12.17 3.74 9.51
C TYR A 44 10.85 3.43 10.22
N TYR A 45 9.73 3.31 9.48
CA TYR A 45 8.44 3.00 10.09
C TYR A 45 8.38 1.60 10.68
N LEU A 46 9.00 0.61 10.04
CA LEU A 46 9.07 -0.76 10.56
C LEU A 46 9.89 -0.80 11.86
N TYR A 47 11.02 -0.09 11.91
CA TYR A 47 11.84 0.03 13.11
C TYR A 47 11.08 0.65 14.27
N GLN A 48 10.36 1.76 14.01
CA GLN A 48 9.49 2.36 15.03
C GLN A 48 8.43 1.38 15.53
N PHE A 49 7.74 0.71 14.61
CA PHE A 49 6.70 -0.26 14.94
C PHE A 49 7.23 -1.43 15.78
N ILE A 50 8.40 -1.97 15.45
CA ILE A 50 9.04 -3.06 16.20
C ILE A 50 9.38 -2.60 17.62
N ARG A 51 9.88 -1.37 17.80
CA ARG A 51 10.26 -0.83 19.11
C ARG A 51 9.10 -0.39 20.00
N THR A 52 7.90 -0.25 19.45
CA THR A 52 6.70 0.08 20.23
C THR A 52 6.46 -0.96 21.33
N VAL A 53 6.33 -0.51 22.58
CA VAL A 53 5.87 -1.36 23.68
C VAL A 53 4.36 -1.55 23.52
N ALA A 54 3.94 -2.80 23.34
CA ALA A 54 2.56 -3.16 23.05
C ALA A 54 2.11 -4.32 23.94
N LYS A 55 0.82 -4.35 24.29
CA LYS A 55 0.19 -5.46 25.01
C LYS A 55 0.10 -6.69 24.11
N SER A 56 -0.34 -6.48 22.88
CA SER A 56 -0.40 -7.47 21.83
C SER A 56 0.15 -6.88 20.53
N LYS A 57 0.88 -7.68 19.75
CA LYS A 57 1.50 -7.26 18.49
C LYS A 57 1.52 -8.39 17.49
N ILE A 58 1.23 -8.06 16.23
CA ILE A 58 1.40 -8.95 15.09
C ILE A 58 2.21 -8.26 13.99
N ILE A 59 3.08 -9.03 13.34
CA ILE A 59 3.91 -8.60 12.21
C ILE A 59 3.44 -9.34 10.96
N GLY A 60 3.11 -8.59 9.91
CA GLY A 60 2.68 -9.11 8.62
C GLY A 60 3.86 -9.49 7.72
N TYR A 61 4.61 -10.53 8.10
CA TYR A 61 5.78 -10.98 7.34
C TYR A 61 5.53 -11.17 5.83
N PRO A 62 4.41 -11.77 5.37
CA PRO A 62 4.16 -11.91 3.94
C PRO A 62 4.14 -10.57 3.19
N MET A 63 3.57 -9.51 3.78
CA MET A 63 3.55 -8.18 3.17
C MET A 63 4.91 -7.51 3.17
N ILE A 64 5.66 -7.65 4.27
CA ILE A 64 7.03 -7.15 4.37
C ILE A 64 7.93 -7.81 3.32
N ILE A 65 7.85 -9.14 3.19
CA ILE A 65 8.61 -9.91 2.19
C ILE A 65 8.21 -9.50 0.78
N THR A 66 6.92 -9.37 0.50
CA THR A 66 6.43 -8.95 -0.83
C THR A 66 6.94 -7.55 -1.18
N PHE A 67 6.85 -6.61 -0.24
CA PHE A 67 7.33 -5.24 -0.43
C PHE A 67 8.84 -5.20 -0.73
N TYR A 68 9.67 -5.83 0.11
CA TYR A 68 11.12 -5.84 -0.12
C TYR A 68 11.52 -6.68 -1.34
N GLY A 69 10.73 -7.68 -1.73
CA GLY A 69 10.90 -8.41 -2.99
C GLY A 69 10.70 -7.52 -4.20
N LEU A 70 9.67 -6.65 -4.18
CA LEU A 70 9.44 -5.66 -5.25
C LEU A 70 10.54 -4.60 -5.28
N GLU A 71 10.98 -4.09 -4.12
CA GLU A 71 12.11 -3.16 -4.03
C GLU A 71 13.40 -3.80 -4.53
N PHE A 72 13.62 -5.10 -4.27
CA PHE A 72 14.76 -5.83 -4.79
C PHE A 72 14.72 -5.95 -6.32
N ILE A 73 13.55 -6.17 -6.92
CA ILE A 73 13.39 -6.14 -8.38
C ILE A 73 13.72 -4.76 -8.93
N ALA A 74 13.20 -3.69 -8.34
CA ALA A 74 13.51 -2.31 -8.76
C ALA A 74 15.01 -2.00 -8.63
N LEU A 75 15.64 -2.46 -7.55
CA LEU A 75 17.07 -2.36 -7.29
C LEU A 75 17.90 -3.02 -8.40
N LEU A 76 17.59 -4.27 -8.72
CA LEU A 76 18.26 -4.98 -9.81
C LEU A 76 18.05 -4.29 -11.16
N SER A 77 16.84 -3.83 -11.44
CA SER A 77 16.52 -3.14 -12.69
C SER A 77 17.37 -1.88 -12.90
N TRP A 78 17.59 -1.05 -11.86
CA TRP A 78 18.40 0.16 -12.05
C TRP A 78 19.89 -0.13 -12.09
N ILE A 79 20.39 -1.10 -11.32
CA ILE A 79 21.80 -1.51 -11.37
C ILE A 79 22.14 -2.08 -12.75
N LEU A 80 21.31 -3.01 -13.26
CA LEU A 80 21.49 -3.58 -14.59
C LEU A 80 21.32 -2.52 -15.68
N GLY A 81 20.34 -1.62 -15.53
CA GLY A 81 20.15 -0.49 -16.44
C GLY A 81 21.36 0.42 -16.55
N LEU A 82 22.01 0.75 -15.42
CA LEU A 82 23.25 1.53 -15.43
C LEU A 82 24.42 0.76 -16.07
N ALA A 83 24.54 -0.54 -15.79
CA ALA A 83 25.58 -1.37 -16.39
C ALA A 83 25.41 -1.45 -17.91
N PHE A 84 24.17 -1.67 -18.37
CA PHE A 84 23.83 -1.75 -19.79
C PHE A 84 24.05 -0.42 -20.49
N PHE A 85 23.68 0.69 -19.86
CA PHE A 85 23.93 2.02 -20.42
C PHE A 85 25.43 2.34 -20.55
N CYS A 86 26.24 1.96 -19.56
CA CYS A 86 27.68 2.27 -19.54
C CYS A 86 28.50 1.45 -20.55
N ASP A 87 28.14 0.19 -20.76
CA ASP A 87 28.91 -0.79 -21.55
C ASP A 87 28.08 -1.43 -22.68
N ALA A 88 27.08 -0.70 -23.21
CA ALA A 88 26.09 -1.21 -24.16
C ALA A 88 26.70 -1.95 -25.35
N GLU A 89 27.73 -1.38 -25.99
CA GLU A 89 28.40 -1.96 -27.15
C GLU A 89 29.13 -3.28 -26.84
N LYS A 90 29.58 -3.48 -25.61
CA LYS A 90 30.25 -4.73 -25.18
C LYS A 90 29.26 -5.84 -24.85
N ILE A 91 28.05 -5.47 -24.44
CA ILE A 91 27.03 -6.39 -23.93
C ILE A 91 26.07 -6.82 -25.05
N PHE A 92 25.74 -5.90 -25.96
CA PHE A 92 24.74 -6.11 -27.01
C PHE A 92 25.36 -6.11 -28.40
N THR A 93 24.85 -6.99 -29.26
CA THR A 93 25.27 -7.09 -30.66
C THR A 93 24.72 -5.98 -31.54
N THR A 94 23.61 -5.34 -31.13
CA THR A 94 22.97 -4.25 -31.88
C THR A 94 22.42 -3.19 -30.93
N ALA A 95 22.45 -1.92 -31.36
CA ALA A 95 21.92 -0.79 -30.59
C ALA A 95 20.41 -0.92 -30.32
N LYS A 96 19.66 -1.48 -31.28
CA LYS A 96 18.23 -1.78 -31.10
C LYS A 96 17.98 -2.77 -29.96
N MET A 97 18.78 -3.84 -29.88
CA MET A 97 18.65 -4.82 -28.80
C MET A 97 18.98 -4.21 -27.44
N ALA A 98 20.01 -3.35 -27.36
CA ALA A 98 20.34 -2.60 -26.16
C ALA A 98 19.16 -1.71 -25.71
N GLN A 99 18.61 -0.92 -26.64
CA GLN A 99 17.46 -0.05 -26.37
C GLN A 99 16.22 -0.84 -25.90
N ASP A 100 15.85 -1.89 -26.62
CA ASP A 100 14.69 -2.71 -26.28
C ASP A 100 14.85 -3.34 -24.89
N THR A 101 16.06 -3.77 -24.54
CA THR A 101 16.38 -4.36 -23.22
C THR A 101 16.34 -3.32 -22.11
N GLU A 102 16.93 -2.15 -22.30
CA GLU A 102 16.89 -1.06 -21.32
C GLU A 102 15.46 -0.56 -21.07
N ILE A 103 14.64 -0.44 -22.12
CA ILE A 103 13.22 -0.10 -21.99
C ILE A 103 12.49 -1.18 -21.20
N ALA A 104 12.74 -2.46 -21.48
CA ALA A 104 12.12 -3.56 -20.75
C ALA A 104 12.47 -3.52 -19.25
N LEU A 105 13.75 -3.27 -18.91
CA LEU A 105 14.19 -3.11 -17.53
C LEU A 105 13.52 -1.92 -16.83
N LEU A 106 13.38 -0.79 -17.52
CA LEU A 106 12.66 0.37 -17.01
C LEU A 106 11.20 0.03 -16.71
N VAL A 107 10.51 -0.63 -17.63
CA VAL A 107 9.10 -1.02 -17.44
C VAL A 107 8.96 -1.96 -16.25
N ILE A 108 9.78 -3.01 -16.16
CA ILE A 108 9.75 -3.96 -15.04
C ILE A 108 10.04 -3.24 -13.71
N GLY A 109 11.07 -2.40 -13.68
CA GLY A 109 11.48 -1.68 -12.47
C GLY A 109 10.42 -0.69 -12.00
N PHE A 110 9.83 0.10 -12.91
CA PHE A 110 8.76 1.02 -12.55
C PHE A 110 7.48 0.29 -12.14
N VAL A 111 7.11 -0.82 -12.77
CA VAL A 111 5.95 -1.62 -12.33
C VAL A 111 6.17 -2.15 -10.92
N ALA A 112 7.37 -2.64 -10.61
CA ALA A 112 7.71 -3.09 -9.26
C ALA A 112 7.63 -1.94 -8.24
N LEU A 113 8.20 -0.78 -8.58
CA LEU A 113 8.20 0.42 -7.74
C LEU A 113 6.80 1.00 -7.49
N PHE A 114 5.97 1.09 -8.53
CA PHE A 114 4.57 1.53 -8.37
C PHE A 114 3.77 0.53 -7.52
N SER A 115 4.05 -0.76 -7.66
CA SER A 115 3.41 -1.79 -6.85
C SER A 115 3.82 -1.68 -5.38
N SER A 116 5.10 -1.50 -5.07
CA SER A 116 5.57 -1.30 -3.69
C SER A 116 5.01 -0.01 -3.07
N MET A 117 4.94 1.09 -3.83
CA MET A 117 4.25 2.32 -3.40
C MET A 117 2.77 2.07 -3.07
N ALA A 118 2.05 1.35 -3.94
CA ALA A 118 0.64 1.04 -3.72
C ALA A 118 0.43 0.16 -2.48
N LEU A 119 1.29 -0.85 -2.26
CA LEU A 119 1.25 -1.67 -1.05
C LEU A 119 1.44 -0.81 0.20
N MET A 120 2.44 0.07 0.20
CA MET A 120 2.75 0.93 1.35
C MET A 120 1.64 1.94 1.65
N TRP A 121 0.85 2.39 0.68
CA TRP A 121 -0.23 3.35 0.96
C TRP A 121 -1.59 2.69 1.24
N LEU A 122 -1.92 1.60 0.56
CA LEU A 122 -3.27 1.03 0.61
C LEU A 122 -3.40 -0.09 1.65
N LEU A 123 -2.29 -0.76 2.00
CA LEU A 123 -2.31 -1.98 2.81
C LEU A 123 -1.48 -1.85 4.10
N LEU A 124 -1.28 -0.64 4.63
CA LEU A 124 -0.57 -0.39 5.89
C LEU A 124 -0.97 -1.32 7.04
N PRO A 125 -2.27 -1.59 7.31
CA PRO A 125 -2.67 -2.45 8.42
C PRO A 125 -2.22 -3.90 8.26
N LYS A 126 -1.88 -4.34 7.03
CA LYS A 126 -1.40 -5.69 6.74
C LYS A 126 0.11 -5.84 6.94
N PHE A 127 0.85 -4.74 7.12
CA PHE A 127 2.27 -4.83 7.47
C PHE A 127 2.50 -5.14 8.96
N GLY A 128 1.58 -4.70 9.82
CA GLY A 128 1.65 -4.95 11.25
C GLY A 128 0.58 -4.17 12.01
N MET A 129 0.20 -4.74 13.15
CA MET A 129 -0.77 -4.14 14.07
C MET A 129 -0.33 -4.37 15.51
N ALA A 130 -0.47 -3.37 16.35
CA ALA A 130 -0.13 -3.43 17.78
C ALA A 130 -1.18 -2.72 18.61
N PHE A 131 -1.63 -3.34 19.70
CA PHE A 131 -2.45 -2.69 20.71
C PHE A 131 -1.54 -2.21 21.85
N THR A 132 -1.52 -0.90 22.10
CA THR A 132 -0.75 -0.29 23.18
C THR A 132 -1.64 -0.04 24.40
N ASN A 133 -1.24 0.87 25.28
CA ASN A 133 -2.07 1.29 26.40
C ASN A 133 -3.15 2.30 25.99
N ASP A 134 -2.96 3.00 24.88
CA ASP A 134 -3.74 4.18 24.49
C ASP A 134 -4.21 4.18 23.03
N SER A 135 -3.67 3.28 22.19
CA SER A 135 -3.92 3.29 20.76
C SER A 135 -3.74 1.93 20.09
N ILE A 136 -4.33 1.79 18.90
CA ILE A 136 -3.98 0.75 17.93
C ILE A 136 -2.97 1.37 16.98
N ILE A 137 -1.77 0.80 16.90
CA ILE A 137 -0.69 1.28 16.04
C ILE A 137 -0.57 0.33 14.84
N TYR A 138 -0.54 0.92 13.66
CA TYR A 138 -0.13 0.29 12.41
C TYR A 138 1.22 0.87 11.99
N ILE A 139 1.83 0.33 10.94
CA ILE A 139 3.01 0.96 10.34
C ILE A 139 2.58 2.34 9.80
N GLY A 140 3.10 3.43 10.36
CA GLY A 140 2.84 4.81 9.90
C GLY A 140 1.48 5.42 10.27
N GLU A 141 0.55 4.70 10.89
CA GLU A 141 -0.75 5.22 11.33
C GLU A 141 -1.08 4.75 12.76
N SER A 142 -1.78 5.56 13.54
CA SER A 142 -2.25 5.20 14.88
C SER A 142 -3.69 5.65 15.12
N ILE A 143 -4.50 4.79 15.74
CA ILE A 143 -5.87 5.08 16.16
C ILE A 143 -5.89 5.13 17.69
N ALA A 144 -5.98 6.34 18.27
CA ALA A 144 -6.18 6.49 19.72
C ALA A 144 -7.51 5.87 20.16
N TYR A 145 -7.52 5.14 21.28
CA TYR A 145 -8.72 4.51 21.83
C TYR A 145 -9.83 5.52 22.11
N SER A 146 -9.47 6.73 22.55
CA SER A 146 -10.43 7.84 22.76
C SER A 146 -11.19 8.27 21.50
N ARG A 147 -10.71 7.91 20.31
CA ARG A 147 -11.36 8.21 19.03
C ARG A 147 -12.19 7.06 18.49
N ILE A 148 -12.05 5.85 19.04
CA ILE A 148 -12.86 4.70 18.65
C ILE A 148 -14.31 4.96 19.07
N GLN A 149 -15.24 4.72 18.15
CA GLN A 149 -16.69 4.89 18.37
C GLN A 149 -17.36 3.55 18.60
N ALA A 150 -16.98 2.53 17.82
CA ALA A 150 -17.41 1.15 18.00
C ALA A 150 -16.51 0.18 17.23
N ILE A 151 -16.50 -1.07 17.69
CA ILE A 151 -15.98 -2.21 16.94
C ILE A 151 -17.18 -3.10 16.57
N ILE A 152 -17.40 -3.29 15.27
CA ILE A 152 -18.58 -3.99 14.75
C ILE A 152 -18.17 -5.24 13.99
N ILE A 153 -18.79 -6.36 14.34
CA ILE A 153 -18.72 -7.62 13.61
C ILE A 153 -19.94 -7.68 12.69
N ASP A 154 -19.68 -7.64 11.38
CA ASP A 154 -20.69 -7.79 10.34
C ASP A 154 -20.59 -9.20 9.77
N ASN A 155 -21.50 -10.08 10.22
CA ASN A 155 -21.52 -11.49 9.82
C ASN A 155 -21.92 -11.67 8.35
N GLU A 156 -22.75 -10.77 7.79
CA GLU A 156 -23.15 -10.84 6.38
C GLU A 156 -21.96 -10.59 5.46
N LYS A 157 -21.07 -9.66 5.85
CA LYS A 157 -19.85 -9.32 5.09
C LYS A 157 -18.61 -10.09 5.52
N GLU A 158 -18.76 -11.00 6.48
CA GLU A 158 -17.66 -11.74 7.12
C GLU A 158 -16.48 -10.83 7.49
N ALA A 159 -16.77 -9.69 8.13
CA ALA A 159 -15.78 -8.66 8.41
C ALA A 159 -15.95 -8.01 9.78
N ILE A 160 -14.83 -7.57 10.35
CA ILE A 160 -14.78 -6.73 11.56
C ILE A 160 -14.35 -5.32 11.18
N TYR A 161 -15.02 -4.32 11.75
CA TYR A 161 -14.82 -2.91 11.47
C TYR A 161 -14.47 -2.16 12.74
N ILE A 162 -13.37 -1.40 12.69
CA ILE A 162 -13.02 -0.43 13.72
C ILE A 162 -13.48 0.93 13.22
N ASN A 163 -14.54 1.46 13.83
CA ASN A 163 -15.08 2.77 13.50
C ASN A 163 -14.45 3.83 14.42
N TYR A 164 -13.87 4.87 13.84
CA TYR A 164 -13.19 5.89 14.60
C TYR A 164 -13.33 7.28 13.98
N GLN A 165 -13.19 8.28 14.83
CA GLN A 165 -13.15 9.67 14.41
C GLN A 165 -11.73 10.03 13.94
N GLN A 166 -11.55 10.25 12.65
CA GLN A 166 -10.23 10.61 12.08
C GLN A 166 -9.91 12.08 12.35
N THR A 167 -10.89 12.96 12.16
CA THR A 167 -10.81 14.39 12.48
C THR A 167 -12.08 14.84 13.21
N LYS A 168 -12.13 16.09 13.69
CA LYS A 168 -13.32 16.63 14.36
C LYS A 168 -14.63 16.47 13.55
N ARG A 169 -14.56 16.33 12.23
CA ARG A 169 -15.74 16.24 11.35
C ARG A 169 -15.78 14.99 10.47
N SER A 170 -14.75 14.15 10.49
CA SER A 170 -14.69 12.97 9.63
C SER A 170 -14.58 11.68 10.43
N PHE A 171 -15.39 10.70 10.04
CA PHE A 171 -15.35 9.33 10.53
C PHE A 171 -14.73 8.45 9.47
N LYS A 172 -13.91 7.49 9.91
CA LYS A 172 -13.29 6.47 9.06
C LYS A 172 -13.57 5.11 9.67
N ARG A 173 -13.62 4.10 8.82
CA ARG A 173 -13.75 2.70 9.22
C ARG A 173 -12.55 1.93 8.71
N GLN A 174 -11.93 1.15 9.58
CA GLN A 174 -10.90 0.21 9.19
C GLN A 174 -11.52 -1.19 9.11
N LYS A 175 -11.51 -1.78 7.92
CA LYS A 175 -12.09 -3.10 7.65
C LYS A 175 -11.02 -4.18 7.71
N PHE A 176 -11.35 -5.29 8.35
CA PHE A 176 -10.62 -6.55 8.28
C PHE A 176 -11.58 -7.70 7.98
N SER A 177 -11.16 -8.68 7.18
CA SER A 177 -11.95 -9.88 6.99
C SER A 177 -11.84 -10.75 8.24
N LEU A 178 -12.95 -11.32 8.71
CA LEU A 178 -12.93 -12.27 9.81
C LEU A 178 -12.08 -13.50 9.50
N LYS A 179 -11.86 -13.84 8.23
CA LYS A 179 -11.01 -14.98 7.83
C LYS A 179 -9.53 -14.63 7.75
N SER A 180 -9.16 -13.35 7.82
CA SER A 180 -7.75 -12.94 7.74
C SER A 180 -7.08 -13.01 9.11
N VAL A 181 -5.75 -13.15 9.10
CA VAL A 181 -4.95 -13.18 10.33
C VAL A 181 -5.13 -11.89 11.12
N GLU A 182 -5.19 -10.74 10.43
CA GLU A 182 -5.43 -9.44 11.06
C GLU A 182 -6.83 -9.33 11.65
N GLY A 183 -7.87 -9.84 10.97
CA GLY A 183 -9.23 -9.82 11.51
C GLY A 183 -9.40 -10.69 12.74
N GLN A 184 -8.79 -11.89 12.73
CA GLN A 184 -8.74 -12.75 13.92
C GLN A 184 -7.94 -12.11 15.06
N PHE A 185 -6.83 -11.44 14.74
CA PHE A 185 -6.04 -10.69 15.72
C PHE A 185 -6.85 -9.55 16.36
N VAL A 186 -7.57 -8.75 15.55
CA VAL A 186 -8.47 -7.70 16.07
C VAL A 186 -9.55 -8.31 16.95
N LEU A 187 -10.17 -9.41 16.52
CA LEU A 187 -11.24 -10.06 17.29
C LEU A 187 -10.75 -10.54 18.67
N ALA A 188 -9.53 -11.10 18.73
CA ALA A 188 -8.95 -11.60 19.98
C ALA A 188 -8.52 -10.49 20.95
N HIS A 189 -8.13 -9.31 20.44
CA HIS A 189 -7.51 -8.26 21.26
C HIS A 189 -8.32 -6.95 21.33
N ALA A 190 -9.48 -6.87 20.68
CA ALA A 190 -10.33 -5.67 20.68
C ALA A 190 -10.67 -5.16 22.09
N ALA A 191 -10.93 -6.06 23.05
CA ALA A 191 -11.21 -5.72 24.44
C ALA A 191 -10.06 -4.93 25.12
N GLU A 192 -8.82 -5.06 24.64
CA GLU A 192 -7.66 -4.28 25.14
C GLU A 192 -7.81 -2.77 24.90
N SER A 193 -8.65 -2.39 23.93
CA SER A 193 -8.99 -0.99 23.64
C SER A 193 -10.10 -0.42 24.54
N GLY A 194 -10.71 -1.25 25.39
CA GLY A 194 -11.89 -0.89 26.19
C GLY A 194 -13.21 -0.94 25.41
N PHE A 195 -13.19 -1.42 24.16
CA PHE A 195 -14.38 -1.59 23.33
C PHE A 195 -14.61 -3.08 23.04
N GLU A 196 -15.73 -3.61 23.51
CA GLU A 196 -16.17 -4.96 23.17
C GLU A 196 -16.73 -5.03 21.75
N PRO A 197 -16.28 -5.97 20.90
CA PRO A 197 -16.88 -6.21 19.60
C PRO A 197 -18.36 -6.57 19.73
N ARG A 198 -19.22 -5.90 18.96
CA ARG A 198 -20.66 -6.20 18.90
C ARG A 198 -21.08 -6.64 17.51
N VAL A 199 -22.02 -7.58 17.43
CA VAL A 199 -22.61 -8.00 16.17
C VAL A 199 -23.59 -6.94 15.68
N GLY A 200 -23.53 -6.57 14.40
CA GLY A 200 -24.47 -5.61 13.82
C GLY A 200 -24.20 -5.32 12.34
N ASN A 201 -25.10 -4.55 11.72
CA ASN A 201 -24.92 -4.09 10.34
C ASN A 201 -24.02 -2.85 10.31
N GLU A 202 -22.82 -3.00 9.75
CA GLU A 202 -21.81 -1.94 9.72
C GLU A 202 -22.26 -0.73 8.88
N ASP A 203 -22.94 -0.94 7.75
CA ASP A 203 -23.32 0.19 6.88
C ASP A 203 -24.40 1.05 7.53
N GLN A 204 -25.35 0.42 8.24
CA GLN A 204 -26.37 1.14 8.99
C GLN A 204 -25.73 1.96 10.11
N TYR A 205 -24.77 1.38 10.84
CA TYR A 205 -24.05 2.09 11.89
C TYR A 205 -23.19 3.23 11.34
N PHE A 206 -22.38 3.00 10.31
CA PHE A 206 -21.50 4.04 9.78
C PHE A 206 -22.30 5.24 9.24
N ARG A 207 -23.48 4.99 8.64
CA ARG A 207 -24.40 6.05 8.21
C ARG A 207 -24.96 6.87 9.37
N SER A 208 -25.20 6.27 10.54
CA SER A 208 -25.70 7.02 11.70
C SER A 208 -24.66 7.96 12.31
N LEU A 209 -23.37 7.71 12.07
CA LEU A 209 -22.28 8.60 12.50
C LEU A 209 -22.16 9.88 11.66
N ILE A 210 -22.72 9.93 10.45
CA ILE A 210 -22.60 11.09 9.55
C ILE A 210 -23.83 11.99 9.73
N PRO A 211 -23.69 13.19 10.35
CA PRO A 211 -24.81 14.09 10.56
C PRO A 211 -25.38 14.55 9.21
N GLY A 212 -26.68 14.36 8.98
CA GLY A 212 -27.38 14.85 7.78
C GLY A 212 -27.97 13.78 6.84
N LYS A 213 -27.69 12.49 7.05
CA LYS A 213 -28.46 11.40 6.43
C LYS A 213 -29.38 10.76 7.46
N LYS A 214 -30.51 11.43 7.75
CA LYS A 214 -31.63 10.79 8.46
C LYS A 214 -31.91 9.45 7.77
N GLN A 215 -32.00 8.38 8.55
CA GLN A 215 -32.57 7.12 8.12
C GLN A 215 -33.88 7.44 7.38
N SER A 216 -33.90 7.22 6.07
CA SER A 216 -35.14 6.96 5.37
C SER A 216 -35.65 5.67 5.99
N ASN A 217 -36.45 5.82 7.03
CA ASN A 217 -37.30 4.78 7.54
C ASN A 217 -38.20 4.39 6.36
N SER A 218 -37.83 3.32 5.65
CA SER A 218 -38.81 2.46 4.99
C SER A 218 -39.58 1.73 6.09
N VAL A 219 -40.31 2.50 6.89
CA VAL A 219 -41.59 2.07 7.44
C VAL A 219 -42.51 2.20 6.23
N GLN A 220 -42.49 1.18 5.37
CA GLN A 220 -43.69 0.86 4.62
C GLN A 220 -44.69 0.46 5.68
N ASN A 221 -45.56 1.42 5.98
CA ASN A 221 -46.73 1.23 6.81
C ASN A 221 -47.39 -0.10 6.43
N SER A 222 -47.35 -1.00 7.40
CA SER A 222 -48.39 -1.94 7.78
C SER A 222 -49.75 -1.23 8.02
N GLU A 223 -50.19 -0.41 7.07
CA GLU A 223 -51.54 0.17 6.96
C GLU A 223 -51.97 0.02 5.50
N ASN A 224 -52.34 -1.20 5.12
CA ASN A 224 -53.49 -1.47 4.25
C ASN A 224 -53.90 -2.95 4.28
N ASP A 225 -53.76 -3.60 5.44
CA ASP A 225 -54.69 -4.66 5.84
C ASP A 225 -55.75 -4.00 6.74
N ASN A 226 -56.81 -3.48 6.12
CA ASN A 226 -58.19 -3.36 6.63
C ASN A 226 -58.97 -2.25 5.90
N LYS A 227 -59.42 -2.54 4.67
CA LYS A 227 -60.80 -2.31 4.21
C LYS A 227 -61.04 -2.91 2.84
#